data_AF-A0AAV4UUK9-F1
#
_entry.id   AF-A0AAV4UUK9-F1
#
_cell.length_a   1.000
_cell.length_b   1.000
_cell.length_c   1.000
_cell.angle_alpha   90.00
_cell.angle_beta   90.00
_cell.angle_gamma   90.00
#
_symmetry.space_group_name_H-M   'P 1'
#
loop_
_entity.id
_entity.type
_entity.pdbx_description
1 polymer ?
#
loop_
_entity_poly.entity_id
_entity_poly.type
_entity_poly.pdbx_seq_one_letter_code
_entity_poly.pdbx_strand_id
1 'polypeptide(L)'
;MERNAPKINKCAVKLLGIDCSDLADEEILECVSNHIDPSSIEALVYDFFNSFYVLFLKDIESSCRLVGKKFNFQTFQINVLPLMDCFIVDNVYPYVQHDELRDIFRIFGNVLSVSNYHAVPNSSKFSHVLSGKREIVFLLPAETSEINIPINVIHAPYSFRITKFCYACLTEGHSILHCPDIEDEKICKDEIKDVENGSDSELDSIIKSEDIYTSDKEDICSDIHRR
;
A
#
# COMPACT_ATOMS: atom_id res chain seq x y z
N MET A 1 2.46 -37.70 -2.99
CA MET A 1 1.57 -36.85 -3.82
C MET A 1 1.46 -35.51 -3.11
N GLU A 2 2.31 -34.55 -3.46
CA GLU A 2 2.13 -33.17 -3.00
C GLU A 2 0.83 -32.66 -3.64
N ARG A 3 -0.15 -32.33 -2.80
CA ARG A 3 -1.32 -31.59 -3.27
C ARG A 3 -0.79 -30.23 -3.69
N ASN A 4 -0.93 -29.89 -4.97
CA ASN A 4 -0.66 -28.53 -5.43
C ASN A 4 -1.48 -27.59 -4.54
N ALA A 5 -0.81 -26.85 -3.67
CA ALA A 5 -1.46 -25.84 -2.86
C ALA A 5 -2.17 -24.87 -3.82
N PRO A 6 -3.43 -24.48 -3.53
CA PRO A 6 -4.14 -23.54 -4.38
C PRO A 6 -3.29 -22.28 -4.54
N LYS A 7 -3.04 -21.87 -5.79
CA LYS A 7 -2.32 -20.64 -6.09
C LYS A 7 -3.17 -19.49 -5.57
N ILE A 8 -2.70 -18.80 -4.54
CA ILE A 8 -3.42 -17.69 -3.94
C ILE A 8 -3.48 -16.56 -4.96
N ASN A 9 -4.69 -16.11 -5.28
CA ASN A 9 -4.87 -14.93 -6.10
C ASN A 9 -4.46 -13.72 -5.25
N LYS A 10 -3.28 -13.16 -5.53
CA LYS A 10 -2.77 -11.95 -4.87
C LYS A 10 -3.35 -10.66 -5.49
N CYS A 11 -4.12 -10.79 -6.58
CA CYS A 11 -4.79 -9.70 -7.29
C CYS A 11 -6.16 -9.45 -6.65
N ALA A 12 -6.17 -9.04 -5.39
CA ALA A 12 -7.38 -8.66 -4.69
C ALA A 12 -7.14 -7.40 -3.87
N VAL A 13 -8.14 -6.51 -3.87
CA VAL A 13 -8.12 -5.24 -3.15
C VAL A 13 -9.39 -5.11 -2.32
N LYS A 14 -9.33 -4.30 -1.27
CA LYS A 14 -10.50 -3.94 -0.48
C LYS A 14 -10.94 -2.52 -0.80
N LEU A 15 -12.25 -2.33 -0.91
CA LEU A 15 -12.91 -1.05 -1.14
C LEU A 15 -13.58 -0.63 0.17
N LEU A 16 -13.04 0.41 0.79
CA LEU A 16 -13.49 0.96 2.06
C LEU A 16 -14.32 2.22 1.84
N GLY A 17 -15.18 2.57 2.80
CA GLY A 17 -16.01 3.78 2.73
C GLY A 17 -17.37 3.58 2.03
N ILE A 18 -17.81 2.31 1.91
CA ILE A 18 -19.12 1.94 1.37
C ILE A 18 -19.77 0.96 2.34
N ASP A 19 -20.93 1.30 2.90
CA ASP A 19 -21.75 0.33 3.61
C ASP A 19 -22.61 -0.48 2.62
N CYS A 20 -22.94 -1.73 2.98
CA CYS A 20 -23.72 -2.62 2.10
C CYS A 20 -25.15 -2.13 1.79
N SER A 21 -25.64 -1.11 2.51
CA SER A 21 -26.93 -0.46 2.26
C SER A 21 -26.85 0.71 1.29
N ASP A 22 -25.65 1.21 1.02
CA ASP A 22 -25.48 2.55 0.48
C ASP A 22 -25.38 2.57 -1.04
N LEU A 23 -24.79 1.52 -1.62
CA LEU A 23 -24.57 1.38 -3.05
C LEU A 23 -24.88 -0.06 -3.49
N ALA A 24 -25.50 -0.18 -4.66
CA ALA A 24 -25.67 -1.47 -5.32
C ALA A 24 -24.33 -1.95 -5.90
N ASP A 25 -24.15 -3.27 -5.97
CA ASP A 25 -22.94 -3.89 -6.52
C ASP A 25 -22.62 -3.36 -7.93
N GLU A 26 -23.65 -3.14 -8.76
CA GLU A 26 -23.51 -2.60 -10.11
C GLU A 26 -22.91 -1.18 -10.13
N GLU A 27 -23.28 -0.32 -9.17
CA GLU A 27 -22.76 1.05 -9.08
C GLU A 27 -21.29 1.07 -8.66
N ILE A 28 -20.92 0.16 -7.75
CA ILE A 28 -19.53 -0.01 -7.32
C ILE A 28 -18.68 -0.50 -8.51
N LEU A 29 -19.18 -1.49 -9.25
CA LEU A 29 -18.51 -2.01 -10.44
C LEU A 29 -18.39 -0.97 -11.55
N GLU A 30 -19.44 -0.17 -11.79
CA GLU A 30 -19.40 0.95 -12.73
C GLU A 30 -18.32 1.97 -12.31
N CYS A 31 -18.27 2.34 -11.04
CA CYS A 31 -17.25 3.25 -10.51
C CYS A 31 -15.83 2.72 -10.74
N VAL A 32 -15.57 1.45 -10.40
CA VAL A 32 -14.27 0.80 -10.57
C VAL A 32 -13.89 0.67 -12.05
N SER A 33 -14.86 0.42 -12.93
CA SER A 33 -14.62 0.25 -14.38
C SER A 33 -14.14 1.51 -15.11
N ASN A 34 -14.26 2.68 -14.47
CA ASN A 34 -13.66 3.92 -14.98
C ASN A 34 -12.15 3.97 -14.80
N HIS A 35 -11.58 3.09 -13.97
CA HIS A 35 -10.15 3.07 -13.62
C HIS A 35 -9.40 1.85 -14.13
N ILE A 36 -10.12 0.75 -14.41
CA ILE A 36 -9.57 -0.50 -14.94
C ILE A 36 -10.50 -1.09 -16.00
N ASP A 37 -9.98 -1.96 -16.85
CA ASP A 37 -10.79 -2.69 -17.82
C ASP A 37 -11.83 -3.57 -17.09
N PRO A 38 -13.15 -3.44 -17.33
CA PRO A 38 -14.15 -4.26 -16.67
C PRO A 38 -13.92 -5.76 -16.84
N SER A 39 -13.27 -6.20 -17.92
CA SER A 39 -12.93 -7.60 -18.16
C SER A 39 -11.88 -8.16 -17.20
N SER A 40 -11.12 -7.30 -16.51
CA SER A 40 -10.16 -7.67 -15.46
C SER A 40 -10.83 -8.02 -14.13
N ILE A 41 -12.09 -7.62 -13.92
CA ILE A 41 -12.84 -7.90 -12.70
C ILE A 41 -13.32 -9.36 -12.73
N GLU A 42 -13.00 -10.11 -11.68
CA GLU A 42 -13.40 -11.50 -11.51
C GLU A 42 -14.64 -11.62 -10.61
N ALA A 43 -14.63 -10.93 -9.47
CA ALA A 43 -15.73 -10.94 -8.53
C ALA A 43 -15.71 -9.72 -7.60
N LEU A 44 -16.88 -9.34 -7.12
CA LEU A 44 -17.07 -8.40 -6.02
C LEU A 44 -17.79 -9.13 -4.89
N VAL A 45 -17.29 -9.04 -3.66
CA VAL A 45 -17.87 -9.72 -2.49
C VAL A 45 -17.89 -8.77 -1.31
N TYR A 46 -19.03 -8.60 -0.66
CA TYR A 46 -19.10 -7.87 0.60
C TYR A 46 -18.66 -8.75 1.77
N ASP A 47 -17.65 -8.31 2.50
CA ASP A 47 -17.22 -8.93 3.76
C ASP A 47 -18.03 -8.33 4.92
N PHE A 48 -19.08 -9.04 5.33
CA PHE A 48 -19.93 -8.65 6.45
C PHE A 48 -19.21 -8.57 7.80
N PHE A 49 -18.09 -9.28 7.97
CA PHE A 49 -17.37 -9.27 9.25
C PHE A 49 -16.49 -8.04 9.40
N ASN A 50 -15.94 -7.56 8.29
CA ASN A 50 -15.04 -6.41 8.28
C ASN A 50 -15.66 -5.14 7.70
N SER A 51 -16.91 -5.21 7.24
CA SER A 51 -17.70 -4.11 6.66
C SER A 51 -17.00 -3.41 5.48
N PHE A 52 -16.55 -4.20 4.50
CA PHE A 52 -15.98 -3.66 3.26
C PHE A 52 -16.20 -4.61 2.08
N TYR A 53 -16.08 -4.07 0.87
CA TYR A 53 -16.08 -4.90 -0.33
C TYR A 53 -14.68 -5.42 -0.66
N VAL A 54 -14.59 -6.67 -1.08
CA VAL A 54 -13.41 -7.28 -1.69
C VAL A 54 -13.63 -7.38 -3.18
N LEU A 55 -12.73 -6.78 -3.95
CA LEU A 55 -12.68 -6.86 -5.40
C LEU A 55 -11.56 -7.82 -5.82
N PHE A 56 -11.95 -8.93 -6.44
CA PHE A 56 -11.04 -9.90 -7.04
C PHE A 56 -10.78 -9.56 -8.50
N LEU A 57 -9.51 -9.57 -8.88
CA LEU A 57 -9.01 -9.16 -10.19
C LEU A 57 -8.25 -10.32 -10.84
N LYS A 58 -8.23 -10.34 -12.18
CA LYS A 58 -7.53 -11.37 -12.97
C LYS A 58 -6.03 -11.12 -13.06
N ASP A 59 -5.62 -9.86 -13.01
CA ASP A 59 -4.25 -9.43 -13.24
C ASP A 59 -3.74 -8.44 -12.20
N ILE A 60 -2.42 -8.44 -12.06
CA ILE A 60 -1.72 -7.61 -11.08
C ILE A 60 -1.68 -6.14 -11.51
N GLU A 61 -1.71 -5.86 -12.81
CA GLU A 61 -1.66 -4.51 -13.35
C GLU A 61 -2.91 -3.70 -12.94
N SER A 62 -4.08 -4.31 -13.03
CA SER A 62 -5.34 -3.73 -12.56
C SER A 62 -5.33 -3.51 -11.05
N SER A 63 -4.72 -4.42 -10.28
CA SER A 63 -4.53 -4.22 -8.84
C SER A 63 -3.65 -3.00 -8.57
N CYS A 64 -2.52 -2.89 -9.26
CA CYS A 64 -1.59 -1.76 -9.15
C CYS A 64 -2.25 -0.42 -9.50
N ARG A 65 -3.08 -0.39 -10.54
CA ARG A 65 -3.81 0.83 -10.95
C ARG A 65 -4.86 1.27 -9.92
N LEU A 66 -5.37 0.37 -9.10
CA LEU A 66 -6.41 0.69 -8.11
C LEU A 66 -5.83 0.97 -6.72
N VAL A 67 -4.82 0.23 -6.28
CA VAL A 67 -4.26 0.34 -4.92
C VAL A 67 -3.81 1.77 -4.64
N GLY A 68 -4.24 2.32 -3.50
CA GLY A 68 -3.92 3.68 -3.08
C GLY A 68 -4.80 4.76 -3.70
N LYS A 69 -5.63 4.44 -4.70
CA LYS A 69 -6.59 5.40 -5.26
C LYS A 69 -7.78 5.65 -4.33
N LYS A 70 -8.35 6.84 -4.50
CA LYS A 70 -9.60 7.26 -3.86
C LYS A 70 -10.59 7.62 -4.95
N PHE A 71 -11.75 6.96 -4.97
CA PHE A 71 -12.81 7.27 -5.91
C PHE A 71 -13.85 8.12 -5.20
N ASN A 72 -14.23 9.23 -5.80
CA ASN A 72 -15.37 10.01 -5.33
C ASN A 72 -16.58 9.59 -6.18
N PHE A 73 -17.60 9.03 -5.53
CA PHE A 73 -18.86 8.67 -6.18
C PHE A 73 -20.00 9.31 -5.39
N GLN A 74 -20.66 10.30 -5.99
CA GLN A 74 -21.68 11.13 -5.34
C GLN A 74 -21.16 11.73 -4.02
N THR A 75 -21.73 11.34 -2.88
CA THR A 75 -21.32 11.78 -1.54
C THR A 75 -20.31 10.84 -0.86
N PHE A 76 -19.96 9.73 -1.51
CA PHE A 76 -19.09 8.69 -0.96
C PHE A 76 -17.65 8.85 -1.47
N GLN A 77 -16.71 8.51 -0.60
CA GLN A 77 -15.30 8.37 -0.96
C GLN A 77 -14.88 6.92 -0.73
N ILE A 78 -14.62 6.21 -1.82
CA ILE A 78 -14.16 4.83 -1.82
C ILE A 78 -12.64 4.84 -1.74
N ASN A 79 -12.07 4.32 -0.65
CA ASN A 79 -10.63 4.16 -0.52
C ASN A 79 -10.23 2.73 -0.91
N VAL A 80 -9.34 2.60 -1.88
CA VAL A 80 -8.84 1.29 -2.30
C VAL A 80 -7.54 0.95 -1.58
N LEU A 81 -7.57 -0.10 -0.78
CA LEU A 81 -6.40 -0.60 -0.07
C LEU A 81 -6.05 -2.03 -0.52
N PRO A 82 -4.80 -2.47 -0.34
CA PRO A 82 -4.45 -3.87 -0.57
C PRO A 82 -5.22 -4.79 0.39
N LEU A 83 -5.61 -5.97 -0.09
CA LEU A 83 -6.21 -7.00 0.76
C LEU A 83 -5.15 -7.76 1.55
N MET A 84 -3.93 -7.84 1.02
CA MET A 84 -2.86 -8.69 1.53
C MET A 84 -1.55 -7.92 1.68
N ASP A 85 -0.73 -8.41 2.60
CA ASP A 85 0.61 -7.91 2.83
C ASP A 85 1.60 -9.07 2.86
N CYS A 86 2.76 -8.90 2.21
CA CYS A 86 3.68 -10.00 1.94
C CYS A 86 5.06 -9.71 2.52
N PHE A 87 5.70 -10.75 3.05
CA PHE A 87 7.02 -10.69 3.65
C PHE A 87 7.87 -11.88 3.23
N ILE A 88 9.16 -11.65 3.02
CA ILE A 88 10.16 -12.70 2.95
C ILE A 88 10.77 -12.89 4.34
N VAL A 89 10.80 -14.15 4.76
CA VAL A 89 11.44 -14.63 5.98
C VAL A 89 12.69 -15.39 5.59
N ASP A 90 13.85 -14.82 5.93
CA ASP A 90 15.15 -15.44 5.76
C ASP A 90 15.55 -16.24 7.01
N ASN A 91 16.60 -17.07 6.86
CA ASN A 91 17.14 -17.96 7.89
C ASN A 91 16.15 -19.02 8.37
N VAL A 92 15.24 -19.46 7.49
CA VAL A 92 14.33 -20.57 7.77
C VAL A 92 15.10 -21.88 7.65
N TYR A 93 15.18 -22.62 8.75
CA TYR A 93 15.84 -23.91 8.79
C TYR A 93 15.04 -24.98 8.00
N PRO A 94 15.70 -25.96 7.36
CA PRO A 94 15.03 -26.94 6.49
C PRO A 94 13.94 -27.79 7.17
N TYR A 95 14.04 -27.99 8.48
CA TYR A 95 13.09 -28.81 9.25
C TYR A 95 11.86 -28.03 9.74
N VAL A 96 11.93 -26.69 9.73
CA VAL A 96 10.83 -25.83 10.16
C VAL A 96 9.70 -25.91 9.13
N GLN A 97 8.53 -26.32 9.59
CA GLN A 97 7.37 -26.53 8.72
C GLN A 97 6.59 -25.23 8.49
N HIS A 98 5.79 -25.20 7.42
CA HIS A 98 4.93 -24.04 7.12
C HIS A 98 3.92 -23.75 8.24
N ASP A 99 3.39 -24.79 8.89
CA ASP A 99 2.45 -24.62 10.01
C ASP A 99 3.13 -24.02 11.24
N GLU A 100 4.38 -24.40 11.52
CA GLU A 100 5.18 -23.82 12.61
C GLU A 100 5.46 -22.33 12.36
N LEU A 101 5.83 -21.96 11.13
CA LEU A 101 5.96 -20.55 10.75
C LEU A 101 4.62 -19.82 10.87
N ARG A 102 3.52 -20.44 10.47
CA ARG A 102 2.19 -19.84 10.63
C ARG A 102 1.93 -19.52 12.11
N ASP A 103 2.22 -20.43 13.02
CA ASP A 103 2.02 -20.23 14.45
C ASP A 103 2.95 -19.15 15.04
N ILE A 104 4.22 -19.12 14.61
CA ILE A 104 5.17 -18.08 15.03
C ILE A 104 4.70 -16.69 14.58
N PHE A 105 4.26 -16.56 13.33
CA PHE A 105 3.93 -15.26 12.74
C PHE A 105 2.49 -14.80 12.96
N ARG A 106 1.60 -15.69 13.43
CA ARG A 106 0.20 -15.37 13.79
C ARG A 106 0.06 -14.27 14.83
N ILE A 107 1.10 -14.03 15.64
CA ILE A 107 1.11 -12.94 16.63
C ILE A 107 1.07 -11.55 15.98
N PHE A 108 1.50 -11.42 14.72
CA PHE A 108 1.53 -10.15 13.99
C PHE A 108 0.26 -9.90 13.17
N GLY A 109 -0.51 -10.95 12.88
CA GLY A 109 -1.72 -10.84 12.07
C GLY A 109 -2.20 -12.18 11.53
N ASN A 110 -3.26 -12.12 10.74
CA ASN A 110 -3.84 -13.32 10.14
C ASN A 110 -2.96 -13.83 8.98
N VAL A 111 -2.14 -14.84 9.25
CA VAL A 111 -1.32 -15.50 8.23
C VAL A 111 -2.21 -16.32 7.30
N LEU A 112 -2.45 -15.78 6.10
CA LEU A 112 -3.21 -16.43 5.04
C LEU A 112 -2.43 -17.61 4.47
N SER A 113 -1.12 -17.43 4.23
CA SER A 113 -0.29 -18.50 3.69
C SER A 113 1.19 -18.36 3.98
N VAL A 114 1.86 -19.50 3.88
CA VAL A 114 3.31 -19.62 3.92
C VAL A 114 3.69 -20.46 2.71
N SER A 115 4.66 -20.00 1.93
CA SER A 115 5.11 -20.69 0.72
C SER A 115 6.64 -20.69 0.61
N ASN A 116 7.17 -21.60 -0.21
CA ASN A 116 8.59 -21.65 -0.47
C ASN A 116 8.98 -20.51 -1.41
N TYR A 117 9.91 -19.67 -0.99
CA TYR A 117 10.45 -18.63 -1.86
C TYR A 117 11.53 -19.27 -2.74
N HIS A 118 11.19 -19.63 -3.97
CA HIS A 118 12.08 -20.40 -4.83
C HIS A 118 13.42 -19.68 -5.03
N ALA A 119 14.51 -20.24 -4.51
CA ALA A 119 15.81 -19.98 -5.08
C ALA A 119 15.78 -20.66 -6.45
N VAL A 120 15.73 -19.92 -7.55
CA VAL A 120 15.81 -20.49 -8.89
C VAL A 120 17.24 -21.00 -9.05
N PRO A 121 17.54 -22.29 -8.85
CA PRO A 121 18.90 -22.75 -9.00
C PRO A 121 19.11 -22.83 -10.51
N ASN A 122 20.21 -22.28 -11.02
CA ASN A 122 20.57 -22.41 -12.45
C ASN A 122 20.85 -23.87 -12.88
N SER A 123 20.57 -24.88 -12.02
CA SER A 123 20.84 -26.29 -12.24
C SER A 123 19.76 -27.18 -11.62
N SER A 124 19.22 -28.10 -12.42
CA SER A 124 18.26 -29.12 -12.00
C SER A 124 18.79 -30.06 -10.91
N LYS A 125 20.12 -30.18 -10.77
CA LYS A 125 20.76 -31.01 -9.73
C LYS A 125 20.50 -30.51 -8.31
N PHE A 126 20.24 -29.21 -8.13
CA PHE A 126 20.02 -28.59 -6.81
C PHE A 126 18.55 -28.23 -6.56
N SER A 127 17.63 -28.74 -7.38
CA SER A 127 16.18 -28.51 -7.23
C SER A 127 15.60 -28.99 -5.89
N HIS A 128 16.25 -29.95 -5.23
CA HIS A 128 15.87 -30.46 -3.91
C HIS A 128 16.32 -29.55 -2.74
N VAL A 129 17.17 -28.56 -3.00
CA VAL A 129 17.66 -27.64 -1.97
C VAL A 129 16.59 -26.58 -1.75
N LEU A 130 15.88 -26.68 -0.62
CA LEU A 130 14.98 -25.63 -0.17
C LEU A 130 15.81 -24.37 0.08
N SER A 131 15.37 -23.24 -0.46
CA SER A 131 15.91 -21.95 -0.04
C SER A 131 15.73 -21.81 1.48
N GLY A 132 16.68 -21.17 2.16
CA GLY A 132 16.48 -20.74 3.55
C GLY A 132 15.46 -19.60 3.69
N LYS A 133 14.61 -19.41 2.67
CA LYS A 133 13.68 -18.30 2.52
C LYS A 133 12.23 -18.81 2.42
N ARG A 134 11.29 -18.11 3.03
CA ARG A 134 9.86 -18.36 2.89
C ARG A 134 9.14 -17.06 2.61
N GLU A 135 8.09 -17.13 1.81
CA GLU A 135 7.15 -16.03 1.70
C GLU A 135 6.02 -16.26 2.70
N ILE A 136 5.66 -15.23 3.46
CA ILE A 136 4.48 -15.20 4.32
C ILE A 136 3.54 -14.12 3.80
N VAL A 137 2.29 -14.52 3.58
CA VAL A 137 1.21 -13.62 3.17
C VAL A 137 0.24 -13.46 4.33
N PHE A 138 -0.01 -12.22 4.72
CA PHE A 138 -1.00 -11.83 5.71
C PHE A 138 -2.25 -11.29 5.03
N LEU A 139 -3.41 -11.59 5.61
CA LEU A 139 -4.65 -10.92 5.29
C LEU A 139 -4.77 -9.64 6.13
N LEU A 140 -5.02 -8.50 5.49
CA LEU A 140 -5.09 -7.21 6.16
C LEU A 140 -6.50 -6.92 6.67
N PRO A 141 -6.70 -6.74 7.99
CA PRO A 141 -8.02 -6.46 8.55
C PRO A 141 -8.49 -5.03 8.24
N ALA A 142 -9.81 -4.84 8.14
CA ALA A 142 -10.50 -3.55 8.07
C ALA A 142 -9.73 -2.46 7.28
N GLU A 143 -9.37 -1.35 7.94
CA GLU A 143 -8.65 -0.22 7.34
C GLU A 143 -7.12 -0.36 7.34
N THR A 144 -6.58 -1.48 7.84
CA THR A 144 -5.13 -1.67 7.93
C THR A 144 -4.52 -1.78 6.55
N SER A 145 -3.58 -0.90 6.22
CA SER A 145 -2.87 -0.88 4.95
C SER A 145 -1.63 -1.76 4.95
N GLU A 146 -1.02 -1.99 6.12
CA GLU A 146 0.22 -2.77 6.29
C GLU A 146 0.29 -3.45 7.67
N ILE A 147 0.92 -4.62 7.75
CA ILE A 147 1.36 -5.25 9.00
C ILE A 147 2.73 -4.70 9.38
N ASN A 148 2.92 -4.41 10.67
CA ASN A 148 4.22 -4.05 11.21
C ASN A 148 4.89 -5.27 11.86
N ILE A 149 5.95 -5.77 11.23
CA ILE A 149 6.78 -6.87 11.74
C ILE A 149 8.19 -6.36 11.96
N PRO A 150 8.81 -6.60 13.13
CA PRO A 150 10.22 -6.28 13.35
C PRO A 150 11.12 -6.93 12.30
N ILE A 151 12.17 -6.21 11.88
CA ILE A 151 13.17 -6.73 10.92
C ILE A 151 13.81 -8.04 11.42
N ASN A 152 13.95 -8.20 12.74
CA ASN A 152 14.45 -9.42 13.36
C ASN A 152 13.39 -9.98 14.31
N VAL A 153 12.98 -11.22 14.06
CA VAL A 153 12.04 -11.95 14.93
C VAL A 153 12.79 -13.11 15.57
N ILE A 154 12.91 -13.07 16.90
CA ILE A 154 13.55 -14.12 17.69
C ILE A 154 12.44 -14.96 18.32
N HIS A 155 12.43 -16.25 17.97
CA HIS A 155 11.54 -17.24 18.56
C HIS A 155 12.37 -18.48 18.86
N ALA A 156 12.89 -18.59 20.09
CA ALA A 156 13.89 -19.60 20.44
C ALA A 156 13.44 -21.01 20.03
N PRO A 157 14.30 -21.79 19.35
CA PRO A 157 15.73 -21.56 19.08
C PRO A 157 16.04 -20.76 17.79
N TYR A 158 15.03 -20.20 17.13
CA TYR A 158 15.17 -19.55 15.82
C TYR A 158 15.38 -18.04 15.90
N SER A 159 16.05 -17.53 14.87
CA SER A 159 16.18 -16.10 14.60
C SER A 159 15.94 -15.87 13.12
N PHE A 160 14.85 -15.17 12.81
CA PHE A 160 14.45 -14.86 11.44
C PHE A 160 14.79 -13.41 11.09
N ARG A 161 15.20 -13.18 9.84
CA ARG A 161 15.27 -11.84 9.27
C ARG A 161 14.08 -11.64 8.35
N ILE A 162 13.34 -10.58 8.56
CA ILE A 162 12.08 -10.27 7.87
C ILE A 162 12.32 -9.10 6.93
N THR A 163 11.81 -9.22 5.71
CA THR A 163 11.87 -8.13 4.73
C THR A 163 10.52 -8.04 4.02
N LYS A 164 10.03 -6.82 3.82
CA LYS A 164 8.79 -6.57 3.08
C LYS A 164 8.93 -7.12 1.65
N PHE A 165 7.86 -7.65 1.08
CA PHE A 165 7.87 -8.17 -0.28
C PHE A 165 6.75 -7.52 -1.11
N CYS A 166 7.13 -6.91 -2.22
CA CYS A 166 6.18 -6.36 -3.16
C CYS A 166 5.81 -7.42 -4.19
N TYR A 167 4.56 -7.89 -4.14
CA TYR A 167 4.07 -8.90 -5.08
C TYR A 167 3.73 -8.33 -6.47
N ALA A 168 3.78 -7.01 -6.65
CA ALA A 168 3.62 -6.35 -7.94
C ALA A 168 4.91 -6.42 -8.78
N CYS A 169 6.01 -5.88 -8.26
CA CYS A 169 7.32 -5.88 -8.93
C CYS A 169 8.20 -7.08 -8.60
N LEU A 170 7.75 -7.94 -7.67
CA LEU A 170 8.47 -9.14 -7.19
C LEU A 170 9.83 -8.83 -6.55
N THR A 171 9.94 -7.69 -5.86
CA THR A 171 11.17 -7.28 -5.18
C THR A 171 10.98 -7.15 -3.67
N GLU A 172 12.09 -7.33 -2.95
CA GLU A 172 12.17 -7.18 -1.49
C GLU A 172 12.42 -5.70 -1.12
N GLY A 173 11.84 -5.23 0.00
CA GLY A 173 12.14 -3.94 0.63
C GLY A 173 10.99 -2.93 0.69
N HIS A 174 9.88 -3.17 -0.02
CA HIS A 174 8.71 -2.29 0.00
C HIS A 174 7.40 -3.08 -0.16
N SER A 175 6.26 -2.45 0.13
CA SER A 175 4.92 -3.00 -0.09
C SER A 175 4.35 -2.56 -1.42
N ILE A 176 3.24 -3.17 -1.86
CA ILE A 176 2.55 -2.73 -3.07
C ILE A 176 2.14 -1.25 -3.01
N LEU A 177 1.80 -0.71 -1.84
CA LEU A 177 1.45 0.71 -1.67
C LEU A 177 2.61 1.67 -1.93
N HIS A 178 3.84 1.17 -1.84
CA HIS A 178 5.06 1.94 -2.03
C HIS A 178 5.89 1.39 -3.20
N CYS A 179 5.22 0.75 -4.16
CA CYS A 179 5.87 0.15 -5.31
C CYS A 179 6.32 1.23 -6.28
N PRO A 180 7.62 1.34 -6.59
CA PRO A 180 8.15 2.37 -7.49
C PRO A 180 7.70 2.17 -8.95
N ASP A 181 7.28 0.96 -9.29
CA ASP A 181 6.77 0.61 -10.62
C ASP A 181 5.26 0.92 -10.78
N ILE A 182 4.58 1.35 -9.71
CA ILE A 182 3.22 1.86 -9.82
C ILE A 182 3.32 3.33 -10.20
N GLU A 183 2.80 3.67 -11.37
CA GLU A 183 2.67 5.06 -11.78
C GLU A 183 1.68 5.74 -10.83
N ASP A 184 2.20 6.55 -9.91
CA ASP A 184 1.41 7.56 -9.24
C ASP A 184 0.88 8.48 -10.33
N GLU A 185 -0.38 8.29 -10.74
CA GLU A 185 -1.12 9.33 -11.44
C GLU A 185 -1.02 10.57 -10.57
N LYS A 186 -0.11 11.48 -10.94
CA LYS A 186 -0.06 12.85 -10.44
C LYS A 186 -1.48 13.34 -10.53
N ILE A 187 -2.12 13.42 -9.36
CA ILE A 187 -3.42 14.06 -9.14
C ILE A 187 -3.45 15.26 -10.09
N CYS A 188 -4.30 15.18 -11.11
CA CYS A 188 -4.61 16.33 -11.93
C CYS A 188 -5.04 17.40 -10.94
N LYS A 189 -4.15 18.36 -10.68
CA LYS A 189 -4.57 19.66 -10.19
C LYS A 189 -5.49 20.15 -11.28
N ASP A 190 -6.79 20.02 -11.06
CA ASP A 190 -7.77 20.76 -11.82
C ASP A 190 -7.37 22.22 -11.68
N GLU A 191 -6.74 22.74 -12.74
CA GLU A 191 -6.66 24.16 -12.98
C GLU A 191 -8.10 24.65 -12.99
N ILE A 192 -8.46 25.36 -11.92
CA ILE A 192 -9.62 26.22 -11.89
C ILE A 192 -9.54 27.07 -13.15
N LYS A 193 -10.37 26.75 -14.15
CA LYS A 193 -10.65 27.66 -15.25
C LYS A 193 -11.48 28.79 -14.65
N ASP A 194 -10.79 29.81 -14.16
CA ASP A 194 -11.40 31.11 -13.95
C ASP A 194 -11.88 31.60 -15.30
N VAL A 195 -13.18 31.48 -15.53
CA VAL A 195 -13.89 32.21 -16.55
C VAL A 195 -14.04 33.63 -16.03
N GLU A 196 -13.01 34.45 -16.21
CA GLU A 196 -13.16 35.91 -16.17
C GLU A 196 -13.06 36.46 -17.59
N ASN A 197 -14.25 36.79 -18.10
CA ASN A 197 -14.44 37.68 -19.24
C ASN A 197 -13.71 38.99 -18.98
N GLY A 198 -12.88 39.41 -19.94
CA GLY A 198 -12.15 40.66 -19.88
C GLY A 198 -13.03 41.91 -20.05
N SER A 199 -12.51 43.01 -19.53
CA SER A 199 -12.50 44.31 -20.23
C SER A 199 -11.45 45.23 -19.60
N ASP A 200 -10.55 45.72 -20.46
CA ASP A 200 -9.45 46.64 -20.21
C ASP A 200 -9.84 47.95 -19.51
N SER A 201 -8.92 48.50 -18.70
CA SER A 201 -8.43 49.90 -18.87
C SER A 201 -7.35 50.29 -17.84
N GLU A 202 -6.22 50.78 -18.38
CA GLU A 202 -5.36 51.89 -17.91
C GLU A 202 -4.54 51.73 -16.60
N LEU A 203 -3.23 51.51 -16.71
CA LEU A 203 -2.13 52.50 -16.88
C LEU A 203 -1.71 53.23 -15.59
N ASP A 204 -0.53 52.82 -15.13
CA ASP A 204 0.54 53.58 -14.48
C ASP A 204 0.20 54.98 -13.97
N SER A 205 0.42 55.23 -12.66
CA SER A 205 1.39 56.25 -12.21
C SER A 205 1.51 56.42 -10.69
N ILE A 206 2.77 56.47 -10.20
CA ILE A 206 3.33 57.50 -9.28
C ILE A 206 2.84 57.38 -7.81
N ILE A 207 3.67 57.16 -6.78
CA ILE A 207 4.67 58.09 -6.18
C ILE A 207 5.70 57.31 -5.33
N LYS A 208 6.99 57.57 -5.59
CA LYS A 208 8.16 57.38 -4.71
C LYS A 208 8.28 58.56 -3.73
N SER A 209 9.14 58.37 -2.71
CA SER A 209 9.91 59.36 -1.90
C SER A 209 9.44 59.51 -0.45
N GLU A 210 10.20 58.98 0.52
CA GLU A 210 11.16 59.74 1.38
C GLU A 210 10.40 60.41 2.56
N ASP A 211 10.78 60.34 3.84
CA ASP A 211 12.11 60.37 4.44
C ASP A 211 12.01 60.28 6.00
N ILE A 212 13.09 59.81 6.68
CA ILE A 212 13.70 60.39 7.93
C ILE A 212 12.91 60.24 9.28
N TYR A 213 13.42 59.84 10.47
CA TYR A 213 14.77 59.75 11.08
C TYR A 213 14.77 58.96 12.43
N THR A 214 15.92 58.34 12.74
CA THR A 214 16.65 58.16 14.05
C THR A 214 16.02 57.50 15.29
N SER A 215 16.61 56.41 15.83
CA SER A 215 17.75 56.26 16.81
C SER A 215 17.20 56.09 18.25
N ASP A 216 17.72 55.27 19.17
CA ASP A 216 19.05 54.74 19.48
C ASP A 216 18.94 53.44 20.33
N LYS A 217 20.00 52.61 20.25
CA LYS A 217 20.74 51.82 21.27
C LYS A 217 20.03 51.42 22.59
N GLU A 218 20.22 50.22 23.17
CA GLU A 218 21.49 49.66 23.66
C GLU A 218 21.43 48.13 23.90
N ASP A 219 22.61 47.53 23.88
CA ASP A 219 22.98 46.18 24.29
C ASP A 219 22.49 45.76 25.69
N ILE A 220 22.35 44.45 25.93
CA ILE A 220 23.05 43.72 27.01
C ILE A 220 22.95 42.20 26.78
N CYS A 221 24.12 41.59 26.77
CA CYS A 221 24.42 40.17 26.82
C CYS A 221 24.28 39.62 28.25
N SER A 222 23.77 38.40 28.45
CA SER A 222 24.45 37.39 29.29
C SER A 222 23.72 36.05 29.30
N ASP A 223 24.49 35.03 28.93
CA ASP A 223 24.36 33.65 29.37
C ASP A 223 24.05 33.53 30.87
N ILE A 224 23.32 32.48 31.29
CA ILE A 224 23.70 31.65 32.45
C ILE A 224 23.02 30.27 32.36
N HIS A 225 23.89 29.26 32.43
CA HIS A 225 23.66 27.84 32.65
C HIS A 225 22.88 27.45 33.92
N ARG A 226 22.52 26.15 33.94
CA ARG A 226 22.23 25.22 35.06
C ARG A 226 20.74 24.90 35.20
N ARG A 227 20.31 23.64 35.20
CA ARG A 227 20.94 22.38 35.64
C ARG A 227 20.58 21.21 34.73
#